data_AF-A0AB32WXN5-F1
#
_entry.id   AF-A0AB32WXN5-F1
#
_cell.length_a   1.000
_cell.length_b   1.000
_cell.length_c   1.000
_cell.angle_alpha   90.00
_cell.angle_beta   90.00
_cell.angle_gamma   90.00
#
_symmetry.space_group_name_H-M   'P 1'
#
loop_
_entity.id
_entity.type
_entity.pdbx_description
1 polymer ?
#
loop_
_entity_poly.entity_id
_entity_poly.type
_entity_poly.pdbx_seq_one_letter_code
_entity_poly.pdbx_strand_id
1 'polypeptide(L)'
;MGSLAHISTDRGFLIREMHSLGDMGVHLKVSDANALLAYFRVRPILMDQIKEAQNKYEFVVKAFEGPQGRNEKMFTKGTDGMFRYGTRLYMPDGDGLRRKILEEAHMVKAEHQKPAGLLQPLLVPEWKWEHIAMDFVMGLPWTSGGYDSIWIIVDRLMKSAYFLPVKTTYGAAQYARIYVDEIVRLHGIPISIAFDKGP
;
A
#
# COMPACT_ATOMS: atom_id res chain seq x y z
N MET A 1 36.99 -19.55 -2.19
CA MET A 1 37.89 -18.58 -1.50
C MET A 1 38.79 -17.97 -2.56
N GLY A 2 38.48 -16.76 -3.03
CA GLY A 2 39.29 -16.06 -4.03
C GLY A 2 40.40 -15.27 -3.35
N SER A 3 41.65 -15.54 -3.72
CA SER A 3 42.85 -14.90 -3.17
C SER A 3 42.95 -13.44 -3.59
N LEU A 4 43.04 -12.52 -2.63
CA LEU A 4 43.21 -11.07 -2.79
C LEU A 4 44.68 -10.66 -3.01
N ALA A 5 45.58 -11.59 -3.30
CA ALA A 5 47.02 -11.37 -3.29
C ALA A 5 47.58 -10.56 -4.48
N HIS A 6 46.74 -9.94 -5.32
CA HIS A 6 47.22 -9.18 -6.48
C HIS A 6 46.48 -7.85 -6.65
N ILE A 7 46.66 -6.95 -5.68
CA ILE A 7 46.41 -5.53 -5.87
C ILE A 7 47.76 -4.91 -6.23
N SER A 8 48.03 -4.72 -7.52
CA SER A 8 49.15 -3.86 -7.93
C SER A 8 48.71 -2.42 -7.72
N THR A 9 49.35 -1.70 -6.81
CA THR A 9 49.17 -0.25 -6.67
C THR A 9 49.86 0.45 -7.84
N ASP A 10 49.07 0.83 -8.84
CA ASP A 10 49.52 1.73 -9.89
C ASP A 10 49.42 3.18 -9.39
N ARG A 11 50.53 3.93 -9.42
CA ARG A 11 50.54 5.35 -9.06
C ARG A 11 50.17 6.19 -10.29
N GLY A 12 48.87 6.27 -10.55
CA GLY A 12 48.28 7.17 -11.54
C GLY A 12 48.07 8.60 -11.01
N PHE A 13 47.96 9.57 -11.92
CA PHE A 13 47.58 10.95 -11.59
C PHE A 13 46.09 11.02 -11.22
N LEU A 14 45.78 10.76 -9.94
CA LEU A 14 44.43 10.73 -9.35
C LEU A 14 43.59 11.99 -9.60
N ILE A 15 44.21 13.13 -9.95
CA ILE A 15 43.52 14.40 -10.15
C ILE A 15 42.48 14.32 -11.28
N ARG A 16 42.80 13.64 -12.38
CA ARG A 16 41.88 13.54 -13.52
C ARG A 16 40.66 12.66 -13.19
N GLU A 17 40.88 11.59 -12.45
CA GLU A 17 39.82 10.68 -12.00
C GLU A 17 38.95 11.32 -10.92
N MET A 18 39.55 12.08 -10.00
CA MET A 18 38.80 12.88 -9.01
C MET A 18 37.93 13.95 -9.69
N HIS A 19 38.43 14.61 -10.74
CA HIS A 19 37.62 15.53 -11.55
C HIS A 19 36.46 14.79 -12.25
N SER A 20 36.72 13.66 -12.89
CA SER A 20 35.69 12.85 -13.55
C SER A 20 34.62 12.33 -12.56
N LEU A 21 35.01 11.97 -11.34
CA LEU A 21 34.09 11.60 -10.26
C LEU A 21 33.25 12.79 -9.79
N GLY A 22 33.83 13.99 -9.73
CA GLY A 22 33.11 15.24 -9.49
C GLY A 22 32.06 15.52 -10.56
N ASP A 23 32.40 15.34 -11.83
CA ASP A 23 31.48 15.49 -12.96
C ASP A 23 30.32 14.46 -12.92
N MET A 24 30.56 13.29 -12.32
CA MET A 24 29.54 12.26 -12.06
C MET A 24 28.74 12.49 -10.76
N GLY A 25 28.94 13.60 -10.06
CA GLY A 25 28.19 13.95 -8.84
C GLY A 25 28.64 13.21 -7.58
N VAL A 26 29.83 12.61 -7.58
CA VAL A 26 30.43 11.99 -6.40
C VAL A 26 31.08 13.08 -5.54
N HIS A 27 30.58 13.27 -4.32
CA HIS A 27 31.21 14.18 -3.36
C HIS A 27 32.29 13.44 -2.57
N LEU A 28 33.54 13.88 -2.74
CA LEU A 28 34.70 13.38 -2.01
C LEU A 28 34.95 14.27 -0.79
N LYS A 29 35.03 13.67 0.41
CA LYS A 29 35.47 14.36 1.62
C LYS A 29 36.73 13.70 2.15
N VAL A 30 37.73 14.51 2.49
CA VAL A 30 38.91 14.05 3.20
C VAL A 30 38.56 14.05 4.69
N SER A 31 38.70 12.88 5.33
CA SER A 31 38.50 12.72 6.77
C SER A 31 39.85 12.80 7.48
N ASP A 32 39.86 13.27 8.73
CA ASP A 32 41.09 13.39 9.55
C ASP A 32 41.68 12.03 9.94
N ALA A 33 40.88 10.96 9.86
CA ALA A 33 41.38 9.60 9.78
C ALA A 33 41.86 9.40 8.34
N ASN A 34 43.15 9.14 8.11
CA ASN A 34 43.88 8.94 6.83
C ASN A 34 43.22 7.99 5.78
N ALA A 35 41.95 8.21 5.47
CA ALA A 35 41.06 7.41 4.68
C ALA A 35 40.16 8.38 3.89
N LEU A 36 40.23 8.28 2.57
CA LEU A 36 39.32 8.96 1.67
C LEU A 36 37.99 8.22 1.67
N LEU A 37 36.94 8.85 2.20
CA LEU A 37 35.59 8.32 2.19
C LEU A 37 34.82 8.97 1.03
N ALA A 38 34.62 8.21 -0.03
CA ALA A 38 33.74 8.57 -1.13
C ALA A 38 32.37 7.97 -0.87
N TYR A 39 31.32 8.78 -0.88
CA TYR A 39 29.95 8.27 -0.89
C TYR A 39 29.16 8.96 -2.00
N PHE A 40 28.45 8.15 -2.77
CA PHE A 40 27.58 8.61 -3.83
C PHE A 40 26.25 9.03 -3.23
N ARG A 41 25.85 10.29 -3.44
CA ARG A 41 24.55 10.79 -3.01
C ARG A 41 23.72 11.17 -4.22
N VAL A 42 22.86 10.26 -4.66
CA VAL A 42 21.82 10.58 -5.64
C VAL A 42 20.83 11.54 -4.97
N ARG A 43 20.77 12.77 -5.46
CA ARG A 43 19.66 13.69 -5.14
C ARG A 43 18.75 13.76 -6.35
N PRO A 44 17.42 13.66 -6.17
CA PRO A 44 16.50 13.91 -7.26
C PRO A 44 16.68 15.35 -7.74
N ILE A 45 17.08 15.52 -9.01
CA ILE A 45 17.22 16.83 -9.65
C ILE A 45 15.87 17.53 -9.89
N LEU A 46 14.76 16.85 -9.57
CA LEU A 46 13.41 17.34 -9.76
C LEU A 46 13.19 18.68 -9.06
N MET A 47 13.63 18.82 -7.81
CA MET A 47 13.45 20.07 -7.07
C MET A 47 14.22 21.21 -7.73
N ASP A 48 15.46 20.97 -8.14
CA ASP A 48 16.29 21.97 -8.83
C ASP A 48 15.69 22.36 -10.19
N GLN A 49 15.15 21.39 -10.94
CA GLN A 49 14.42 21.63 -12.19
C GLN A 49 13.16 22.45 -11.98
N ILE A 50 12.41 22.20 -10.90
CA ILE A 50 11.24 23.01 -10.53
C ILE A 50 11.68 24.44 -10.21
N LYS A 51 12.78 24.62 -9.47
CA LYS A 51 13.31 25.95 -9.13
C LYS A 51 13.68 26.76 -10.36
N GLU A 52 14.41 26.13 -11.27
CA GLU A 52 14.88 26.75 -12.50
C GLU A 52 13.70 27.13 -13.39
N ALA A 53 12.75 26.21 -13.57
CA ALA A 53 11.51 26.46 -14.27
C ALA A 53 10.74 27.63 -13.65
N GLN A 54 10.57 27.65 -12.33
CA GLN A 54 9.88 28.73 -11.61
C GLN A 54 10.55 30.10 -11.84
N ASN A 55 11.88 30.16 -11.84
CA ASN A 55 12.62 31.42 -12.03
C ASN A 55 12.58 31.91 -13.49
N LYS A 56 12.34 31.02 -14.46
CA LYS A 56 12.23 31.35 -15.89
C LYS A 56 10.91 32.03 -16.24
N TYR A 57 9.84 31.80 -15.47
CA TYR A 57 8.54 32.43 -15.73
C TYR A 57 8.44 33.80 -15.07
N GLU A 58 8.58 34.84 -15.92
CA GLU A 58 8.43 36.26 -15.56
C GLU A 58 7.11 36.56 -14.82
N PHE A 59 6.04 35.79 -15.06
CA PHE A 59 4.75 35.91 -14.36
C PHE A 59 4.85 35.67 -12.84
N VAL A 60 5.70 34.74 -12.39
CA VAL A 60 5.88 34.44 -10.95
C VAL A 60 6.64 35.57 -10.26
N VAL A 61 7.59 36.20 -10.98
CA VAL A 61 8.37 37.35 -10.53
C VAL A 61 7.49 38.61 -10.51
N LYS A 62 6.68 38.85 -11.54
CA LYS A 62 5.74 39.99 -11.62
C LYS A 62 4.56 39.88 -10.66
N ALA A 63 4.08 38.67 -10.36
CA ALA A 63 3.08 38.43 -9.32
C ALA A 63 3.58 38.78 -7.91
N PHE A 64 4.90 38.91 -7.74
CA PHE A 64 5.54 39.41 -6.52
C PHE A 64 5.80 40.93 -6.55
N GLU A 65 5.92 41.54 -7.73
CA GLU A 65 6.20 42.98 -7.96
C GLU A 65 4.96 43.81 -8.36
N GLY A 66 3.75 43.37 -8.01
CA GLY A 66 2.53 44.16 -8.23
C GLY A 66 2.44 45.38 -7.29
N PRO A 67 1.79 46.49 -7.71
CA PRO A 67 1.71 47.72 -6.92
C PRO A 67 1.05 47.44 -5.57
N GLN A 68 1.67 47.94 -4.51
CA GLN A 68 1.19 47.83 -3.12
C GLN A 68 -0.30 48.16 -3.06
N GLY A 69 -1.15 47.17 -2.77
CA GLY A 69 -2.53 47.51 -2.43
C GLY A 69 -3.58 46.43 -2.43
N ARG A 70 -3.52 45.36 -3.24
CA ARG A 70 -4.60 44.33 -3.22
C ARG A 70 -4.08 42.94 -3.55
N ASN A 71 -4.22 42.03 -2.59
CA ASN A 71 -3.88 40.58 -2.61
C ASN A 71 -2.48 40.19 -2.12
N GLU A 72 -2.14 40.60 -0.91
CA GLU A 72 -0.99 40.03 -0.21
C GLU A 72 -1.24 38.55 0.17
N LYS A 73 -0.25 37.71 -0.14
CA LYS A 73 0.01 36.33 0.38
C LYS A 73 -0.53 35.13 -0.40
N MET A 74 -0.76 35.24 -1.71
CA MET A 74 -1.15 34.07 -2.50
C MET A 74 0.05 33.14 -2.81
N PHE A 75 1.25 33.70 -2.96
CA PHE A 75 2.49 32.94 -3.14
C PHE A 75 3.55 33.33 -2.11
N THR A 76 4.26 32.34 -1.56
CA THR A 76 5.37 32.51 -0.62
C THR A 76 6.63 31.86 -1.19
N LYS A 77 7.78 32.51 -0.96
CA LYS A 77 9.09 31.93 -1.29
C LYS A 77 9.63 31.24 -0.04
N GLY A 78 9.90 29.94 -0.15
CA GLY A 78 10.51 29.18 0.94
C GLY A 78 11.97 29.55 1.15
N THR A 79 12.55 29.10 2.27
CA THR A 79 13.99 29.24 2.57
C THR A 79 14.88 28.49 1.57
N ASP A 80 14.32 27.52 0.85
CA ASP A 80 14.93 26.79 -0.27
C ASP A 80 14.92 27.57 -1.60
N GLY A 81 14.29 28.75 -1.62
CA GLY A 81 14.15 29.60 -2.80
C GLY A 81 13.08 29.13 -3.79
N MET A 82 12.22 28.18 -3.42
CA MET A 82 11.09 27.70 -4.23
C MET A 82 9.81 28.49 -3.94
N PHE A 83 8.97 28.66 -4.96
CA PHE A 83 7.66 29.29 -4.81
C PHE A 83 6.58 28.27 -4.40
N ARG A 84 5.72 28.67 -3.45
CA ARG A 84 4.63 27.87 -2.90
C ARG A 84 3.34 28.69 -2.83
N TYR A 85 2.20 28.02 -2.99
CA TYR A 85 0.88 28.55 -2.69
C TYR A 85 0.42 27.96 -1.34
N GLY A 86 0.45 28.74 -0.28
CA GLY A 86 0.28 28.22 1.08
C GLY A 86 1.32 27.14 1.40
N THR A 87 0.87 25.89 1.60
CA THR A 87 1.74 24.73 1.84
C THR A 87 2.09 23.93 0.58
N ARG A 88 1.53 24.29 -0.59
CA ARG A 88 1.68 23.52 -1.83
C ARG A 88 2.78 24.11 -2.72
N LEU A 89 3.63 23.27 -3.29
CA LEU A 89 4.64 23.70 -4.25
C LEU A 89 3.98 24.19 -5.54
N TYR A 90 4.36 25.38 -6.01
CA TYR A 90 3.85 25.89 -7.28
C TYR A 90 4.52 25.15 -8.44
N MET A 91 3.73 24.59 -9.35
CA MET A 91 4.25 23.86 -10.51
C MET A 91 4.04 24.70 -11.77
N PRO A 92 5.10 25.17 -12.44
CA PRO A 92 4.98 25.88 -13.70
C PRO A 92 4.63 24.92 -14.85
N ASP A 93 3.85 25.39 -15.82
CA ASP A 93 3.30 24.54 -16.89
C ASP A 93 4.24 24.32 -18.08
N GLY A 94 5.19 25.21 -18.36
CA GLY A 94 5.77 25.31 -19.70
C GLY A 94 7.08 24.55 -19.98
N ASP A 95 7.59 23.71 -19.07
CA ASP A 95 8.83 22.93 -19.31
C ASP A 95 8.56 21.41 -19.44
N GLY A 96 7.31 20.99 -19.57
CA GLY A 96 6.93 19.57 -19.64
C GLY A 96 7.16 18.79 -18.33
N LEU A 97 7.67 19.46 -17.30
CA LEU A 97 7.97 18.92 -15.99
C LEU A 97 6.70 18.44 -15.28
N ARG A 98 5.60 19.18 -15.42
CA ARG A 98 4.28 18.76 -14.94
C ARG A 98 3.85 17.43 -15.54
N ARG A 99 4.07 17.22 -16.84
CA ARG A 99 3.76 15.97 -17.53
C ARG A 99 4.65 14.83 -17.03
N LYS A 100 5.96 15.05 -16.89
CA LYS A 100 6.88 14.03 -16.33
C LYS A 100 6.49 13.58 -14.92
N ILE A 101 6.14 14.52 -14.03
CA ILE A 101 5.67 14.20 -12.68
C ILE A 101 4.36 13.40 -12.72
N LEU A 102 3.42 13.78 -13.60
CA LEU A 102 2.15 13.07 -13.75
C LEU A 102 2.35 11.67 -14.33
N GLU A 103 3.22 11.52 -15.32
CA GLU A 103 3.60 10.23 -15.90
C GLU A 103 4.25 9.33 -14.83
N GLU A 104 5.24 9.82 -14.07
CA GLU A 104 5.84 9.05 -12.98
C GLU A 104 4.82 8.71 -11.89
N ALA A 105 3.98 9.65 -11.46
CA ALA A 105 2.94 9.40 -10.46
C ALA A 105 1.91 8.36 -10.94
N HIS A 106 1.67 8.27 -12.25
CA HIS A 106 0.79 7.27 -12.84
C HIS A 106 1.45 5.89 -12.99
N MET A 107 2.76 5.87 -13.27
CA MET A 107 3.54 4.64 -13.41
C MET A 107 3.90 4.01 -12.06
N VAL A 108 4.02 4.83 -11.02
CA VAL A 108 4.19 4.37 -9.64
C VAL A 108 2.82 3.96 -9.11
N LYS A 109 2.62 2.66 -8.88
CA LYS A 109 1.52 2.18 -8.04
C LYS A 109 1.77 2.67 -6.62
N ALA A 110 1.34 3.88 -6.30
CA ALA A 110 1.26 4.32 -4.92
C ALA A 110 0.36 3.31 -4.18
N GLU A 111 0.82 2.86 -3.03
CA GLU A 111 0.08 1.94 -2.17
C GLU A 111 -1.14 2.70 -1.62
N HIS A 112 -2.28 2.57 -2.30
CA HIS A 112 -3.55 3.20 -1.93
C HIS A 112 -4.35 2.34 -0.93
N GLN A 113 -3.74 1.30 -0.37
CA GLN A 113 -4.38 0.47 0.64
C GLN A 113 -4.43 1.28 1.94
N LYS A 114 -5.64 1.52 2.44
CA LYS A 114 -5.79 1.95 3.83
C LYS A 114 -5.12 0.90 4.71
N PRO A 115 -4.46 1.28 5.82
CA PRO A 115 -3.98 0.29 6.78
C PRO A 115 -5.16 -0.62 7.15
N ALA A 116 -4.94 -1.93 7.05
CA ALA A 116 -5.97 -2.91 7.37
C ALA A 116 -6.50 -2.61 8.78
N GLY A 117 -7.83 -2.52 8.90
CA GLY A 117 -8.46 -2.31 10.20
C GLY A 117 -8.11 -3.46 11.15
N LEU A 118 -8.15 -3.19 12.45
CA LEU A 118 -8.01 -4.23 13.46
C LEU A 118 -9.13 -5.26 13.28
N LEU A 119 -8.77 -6.51 13.05
CA LEU A 119 -9.73 -7.62 13.07
C LEU A 119 -10.32 -7.72 14.48
N GLN A 120 -11.63 -7.86 14.58
CA GLN A 120 -12.30 -8.21 15.83
C GLN A 120 -12.47 -9.74 15.88
N PRO A 121 -11.55 -10.48 16.52
CA PRO A 121 -11.70 -11.92 16.64
C PRO A 121 -12.93 -12.23 17.49
N LEU A 122 -13.78 -13.11 16.99
CA LEU A 122 -14.86 -13.68 17.78
C LEU A 122 -14.28 -14.48 18.95
N LEU A 123 -14.90 -14.38 20.13
CA LEU A 123 -14.49 -15.13 21.33
C LEU A 123 -14.34 -16.63 21.01
N VAL A 124 -13.29 -17.23 21.60
CA VAL A 124 -13.05 -18.67 21.54
C VAL A 124 -14.04 -19.34 22.49
N PRO A 125 -14.83 -20.33 22.02
CA PRO A 125 -15.76 -21.07 22.86
C PRO A 125 -15.05 -21.80 24.00
N GLU A 126 -15.75 -21.98 25.13
CA GLU A 126 -15.25 -22.80 26.24
C GLU A 126 -15.63 -24.28 26.06
N TRP A 127 -16.77 -24.56 25.42
CA TRP A 127 -17.26 -25.90 25.19
C TRP A 127 -17.59 -26.21 23.73
N LYS A 128 -17.55 -27.49 23.39
CA LYS A 128 -17.91 -27.99 22.06
C LYS A 128 -19.37 -27.67 21.74
N TRP A 129 -19.66 -27.30 20.50
CA TRP A 129 -21.01 -27.03 20.00
C TRP A 129 -21.75 -25.83 20.63
N GLU A 130 -21.11 -25.04 21.50
CA GLU A 130 -21.72 -23.81 22.03
C GLU A 130 -21.81 -22.71 20.99
N HIS A 131 -20.77 -22.57 20.16
CA HIS A 131 -20.74 -21.57 19.12
C HIS A 131 -20.49 -22.27 17.78
N ILE A 132 -21.48 -22.18 16.90
CA ILE A 132 -21.39 -22.80 15.58
C ILE A 132 -21.36 -21.73 14.49
N ALA A 133 -20.75 -22.07 13.36
CA ALA A 133 -20.82 -21.30 12.14
C ALA A 133 -21.61 -22.10 11.09
N MET A 134 -22.45 -21.42 10.33
CA MET A 134 -23.26 -22.01 9.26
C MET A 134 -22.96 -21.33 7.94
N ASP A 135 -22.88 -22.11 6.87
CA ASP A 135 -22.62 -21.63 5.51
C ASP A 135 -23.26 -22.54 4.46
N PHE A 136 -23.43 -22.04 3.24
CA PHE A 136 -23.99 -22.79 2.12
C PHE A 136 -23.05 -22.81 0.92
N VAL A 137 -22.84 -23.99 0.36
CA VAL A 137 -22.29 -24.14 -1.00
C VAL A 137 -23.46 -24.35 -1.95
N MET A 138 -23.78 -23.34 -2.74
CA MET A 138 -24.90 -23.33 -3.69
C MET A 138 -24.41 -23.46 -5.14
N GLY A 139 -25.34 -23.71 -6.07
CA GLY A 139 -25.05 -23.77 -7.50
C GLY A 139 -24.37 -25.08 -7.94
N LEU A 140 -24.56 -26.16 -7.19
CA LEU A 140 -24.03 -27.47 -7.53
C LEU A 140 -24.94 -28.18 -8.54
N PRO A 141 -24.38 -29.11 -9.37
CA PRO A 141 -25.19 -29.97 -10.21
C PRO A 141 -26.20 -30.78 -9.39
N TRP A 142 -27.38 -30.98 -9.95
CA TRP A 142 -28.42 -31.76 -9.29
C TRP A 142 -28.02 -33.23 -9.15
N THR A 143 -28.11 -33.73 -7.93
CA THR A 143 -28.01 -35.18 -7.65
C THR A 143 -29.28 -35.90 -8.10
N SER A 144 -29.24 -37.23 -8.17
CA SER A 144 -30.45 -38.06 -8.42
C SER A 144 -31.56 -37.86 -7.38
N GLY A 145 -31.20 -37.46 -6.15
CA GLY A 145 -32.15 -37.06 -5.09
C GLY A 145 -32.69 -35.63 -5.23
N GLY A 146 -32.23 -34.88 -6.24
CA GLY A 146 -32.62 -33.51 -6.51
C GLY A 146 -32.05 -32.48 -5.52
N TYR A 147 -30.94 -32.80 -4.84
CA TYR A 147 -30.16 -31.84 -4.05
C TYR A 147 -29.23 -31.04 -4.96
N ASP A 148 -29.11 -29.74 -4.70
CA ASP A 148 -28.37 -28.77 -5.51
C ASP A 148 -27.46 -27.87 -4.67
N SER A 149 -27.41 -28.10 -3.35
CA SER A 149 -26.64 -27.32 -2.39
C SER A 149 -26.19 -28.18 -1.22
N ILE A 150 -25.14 -27.72 -0.54
CA ILE A 150 -24.63 -28.33 0.69
C ILE A 150 -24.73 -27.29 1.80
N TRP A 151 -25.42 -27.65 2.89
CA TRP A 151 -25.45 -26.88 4.12
C TRP A 151 -24.33 -27.34 5.05
N ILE A 152 -23.43 -26.42 5.37
CA ILE A 152 -22.27 -26.67 6.21
C ILE A 152 -22.53 -26.10 7.60
N ILE A 153 -22.36 -26.93 8.62
CA ILE A 153 -22.50 -26.52 10.03
C ILE A 153 -21.23 -26.92 10.78
N VAL A 154 -20.50 -25.93 11.28
CA VAL A 154 -19.16 -26.09 11.84
C VAL A 154 -19.15 -25.72 13.31
N ASP A 155 -18.61 -26.60 14.16
CA ASP A 155 -18.25 -26.26 15.53
C ASP A 155 -17.02 -25.34 15.53
N ARG A 156 -17.14 -24.15 16.13
CA ARG A 156 -16.05 -23.16 16.10
C ARG A 156 -14.87 -23.57 16.98
N LEU A 157 -15.08 -24.43 17.98
CA LEU A 157 -14.03 -24.92 18.87
C LEU A 157 -13.23 -26.06 18.24
N MET A 158 -13.87 -27.20 17.99
CA MET A 158 -13.21 -28.42 17.50
C MET A 158 -12.95 -28.40 15.99
N LYS A 159 -13.54 -27.45 15.25
CA LYS A 159 -13.50 -27.37 13.78
C LYS A 159 -14.09 -28.59 13.07
N SER A 160 -14.88 -29.40 13.77
CA SER A 160 -15.68 -30.47 13.15
C SER A 160 -16.87 -29.88 12.39
N ALA A 161 -17.21 -30.45 11.24
CA ALA A 161 -18.26 -29.96 10.37
C ALA A 161 -19.26 -31.06 9.96
N TYR A 162 -20.53 -30.69 9.86
CA TYR A 162 -21.57 -31.47 9.17
C TYR A 162 -21.78 -30.91 7.77
N PHE A 163 -21.90 -31.81 6.79
CA PHE A 163 -22.22 -31.49 5.41
C PHE A 163 -23.56 -32.14 5.07
N LEU A 164 -24.62 -31.33 5.03
CA LEU A 164 -25.98 -31.80 4.81
C LEU A 164 -26.40 -31.48 3.38
N PRO A 165 -26.79 -32.47 2.56
CA PRO A 165 -27.34 -32.20 1.24
C PRO A 165 -28.71 -31.54 1.38
N VAL A 166 -28.88 -30.37 0.74
CA VAL A 166 -30.12 -29.58 0.81
C VAL A 166 -30.51 -29.07 -0.57
N LYS A 167 -31.73 -28.53 -0.68
CA LYS A 167 -32.25 -27.92 -1.91
C LYS A 167 -32.36 -26.41 -1.71
N THR A 168 -31.93 -25.61 -2.67
CA THR A 168 -32.11 -24.13 -2.65
C THR A 168 -33.57 -23.72 -2.55
N THR A 169 -34.49 -24.60 -2.96
CA THR A 169 -35.94 -24.40 -2.89
C THR A 169 -36.54 -24.65 -1.51
N TYR A 170 -35.76 -25.12 -0.53
CA TYR A 170 -36.27 -25.35 0.82
C TYR A 170 -36.66 -24.05 1.51
N GLY A 171 -37.82 -24.08 2.15
CA GLY A 171 -38.25 -23.00 3.05
C GLY A 171 -37.55 -23.08 4.41
N ALA A 172 -37.58 -21.99 5.17
CA ALA A 172 -36.98 -21.91 6.50
C ALA A 172 -37.45 -23.03 7.45
N ALA A 173 -38.72 -23.44 7.37
CA ALA A 173 -39.26 -24.52 8.20
C ALA A 173 -38.63 -25.88 7.90
N GLN A 174 -38.25 -26.15 6.64
CA GLN A 174 -37.59 -27.40 6.27
C GLN A 174 -36.15 -27.42 6.78
N TYR A 175 -35.42 -26.31 6.63
CA TYR A 175 -34.09 -26.16 7.23
C TYR A 175 -34.13 -26.31 8.75
N ALA A 176 -35.09 -25.69 9.42
CA ALA A 176 -35.24 -25.80 10.87
C ALA A 176 -35.46 -27.24 11.32
N ARG A 177 -36.28 -28.02 10.59
CA ARG A 177 -36.49 -29.45 10.88
C ARG A 177 -35.19 -30.24 10.74
N ILE A 178 -34.51 -30.11 9.60
CA ILE A 178 -33.22 -30.78 9.35
C ILE A 178 -32.21 -30.41 10.44
N TYR A 179 -32.14 -29.14 10.83
CA TYR A 179 -31.24 -28.67 11.88
C TYR A 179 -31.54 -29.31 13.24
N VAL A 180 -32.81 -29.39 13.62
CA VAL A 180 -33.22 -30.02 14.88
C VAL A 180 -32.90 -31.51 14.85
N ASP A 181 -33.25 -32.20 13.77
CA ASP A 181 -33.08 -33.64 13.62
C ASP A 181 -31.62 -34.04 13.54
N GLU A 182 -30.78 -33.30 12.81
CA GLU A 182 -29.38 -33.69 12.57
C GLU A 182 -28.41 -33.10 13.59
N ILE A 183 -28.64 -31.86 14.06
CA ILE A 183 -27.68 -31.16 14.93
C ILE A 183 -28.17 -31.09 16.36
N VAL A 184 -29.36 -30.53 16.62
CA VAL A 184 -29.85 -30.31 18.00
C VAL A 184 -30.07 -31.62 18.72
N ARG A 185 -30.56 -32.65 18.02
CA ARG A 185 -30.72 -34.00 18.57
C ARG A 185 -29.41 -34.57 19.12
N LEU A 186 -28.27 -34.28 18.49
CA LEU A 186 -26.97 -34.85 18.84
C LEU A 186 -26.18 -33.99 19.82
N HIS A 187 -26.25 -32.67 19.67
CA HIS A 187 -25.35 -31.72 20.36
C HIS A 187 -26.06 -30.73 21.28
N GLY A 188 -27.40 -30.70 21.24
CA GLY A 188 -28.20 -29.68 21.92
C GLY A 188 -28.27 -28.36 21.16
N ILE A 189 -28.83 -27.35 21.82
CA ILE A 189 -29.03 -26.01 21.24
C ILE A 189 -27.75 -25.18 21.48
N PRO A 190 -27.13 -24.62 20.44
CA PRO A 190 -25.95 -23.77 20.60
C PRO A 190 -26.32 -22.44 21.26
N ILE A 191 -25.34 -21.85 21.94
CA ILE A 191 -25.42 -20.51 22.54
C ILE A 191 -25.41 -19.43 21.45
N SER A 192 -24.62 -19.61 20.39
CA SER A 192 -24.60 -18.67 19.27
C SER A 192 -24.41 -19.35 17.92
N ILE A 193 -25.00 -18.74 16.89
CA ILE A 193 -24.87 -19.14 15.50
C ILE A 193 -24.32 -17.96 14.72
N ALA A 194 -23.14 -18.13 14.14
CA ALA A 194 -22.62 -17.22 13.13
C ALA A 194 -23.10 -17.70 11.77
N PHE A 195 -23.89 -16.88 11.09
CA PHE A 195 -24.37 -17.16 9.74
C PHE A 195 -23.93 -16.01 8.84
N ASP A 196 -23.26 -16.33 7.74
CA ASP A 196 -22.94 -15.29 6.77
C ASP A 196 -24.21 -14.89 6.01
N LYS A 197 -24.41 -13.59 5.87
CA LYS A 197 -25.45 -13.08 4.99
C LYS A 197 -24.87 -13.12 3.58
N GLY A 198 -25.10 -14.23 2.90
CA GLY A 198 -25.03 -14.26 1.44
C GLY A 198 -25.87 -13.12 0.82
N PRO A 199 -25.68 -12.82 -0.47
CA PRO A 199 -26.36 -11.73 -1.16
C PRO A 199 -27.89 -11.77 -1.04
#